data_AF-A0A7S2BM88-F1
#
_entry.id   AF-A0A7S2BM88-F1
#
_cell.length_a   1.000
_cell.length_b   1.000
_cell.length_c   1.000
_cell.angle_alpha   90.00
_cell.angle_beta   90.00
_cell.angle_gamma   90.00
#
_symmetry.space_group_name_H-M   'P 1'
#
loop_
_entity.id
_entity.type
_entity.pdbx_description
1 polymer ?
#
loop_
_entity_poly.entity_id
_entity_poly.type
_entity_poly.pdbx_seq_one_letter_code
_entity_poly.pdbx_strand_id
1 'polypeptide(L)'
;MWIKVVGFGLAIGKDAYLKSAWNQVDGIIVISSILDLLADAFEELQWLSNFKYVRVVRPLRLVSRNAGMKLIITSLFKALPGVSNVLGVVLTLQVVFAILGMQLFSGVMASCDDPSAMTKAECFYRSQILYNSTGQSLRWSNPAIGSFDNFGEAMR
;
A
#
# COMPACT_ATOMS: atom_id res chain seq x y z
N MET A 1 -21.02 24.62 -4.16
CA MET A 1 -21.00 23.54 -3.16
C MET A 1 -21.89 23.85 -1.97
N TRP A 2 -21.75 25.02 -1.33
CA TRP A 2 -22.66 25.51 -0.28
C TRP A 2 -24.15 25.48 -0.70
N ILE A 3 -24.47 25.80 -1.95
CA ILE A 3 -25.82 25.68 -2.53
C ILE A 3 -26.40 24.25 -2.52
N LYS A 4 -25.56 23.21 -2.63
CA LYS A 4 -26.01 21.81 -2.56
C LYS A 4 -26.18 21.33 -1.13
N VAL A 5 -25.31 21.79 -0.22
CA VAL A 5 -25.36 21.45 1.21
C VAL A 5 -26.57 22.11 1.89
N VAL A 6 -26.89 23.36 1.52
CA VAL A 6 -28.07 24.08 1.99
C VAL A 6 -29.34 23.61 1.27
N GLY A 7 -29.25 23.23 0.00
CA GLY A 7 -30.41 22.80 -0.80
C GLY A 7 -30.92 21.37 -0.54
N PHE A 8 -30.06 20.43 -0.13
CA PHE A 8 -30.46 19.02 0.13
C PHE A 8 -30.59 18.66 1.62
N GLY A 9 -30.19 19.56 2.53
CA GLY A 9 -30.10 19.26 3.97
C GLY A 9 -28.94 18.31 4.29
N LEU A 10 -28.19 18.61 5.37
CA LEU A 10 -27.01 17.84 5.77
C LEU A 10 -27.31 16.37 6.12
N ALA A 11 -28.53 16.06 6.60
CA ALA A 11 -28.85 14.72 7.09
C ALA A 11 -30.34 14.30 7.04
N ILE A 12 -31.30 15.22 6.88
CA ILE A 12 -32.74 14.89 7.03
C ILE A 12 -33.49 15.28 5.75
N GLY A 13 -33.66 14.30 4.86
CA GLY A 13 -34.40 14.39 3.60
C GLY A 13 -34.26 13.11 2.78
N LYS A 14 -35.30 12.70 2.02
CA LYS A 14 -35.27 11.47 1.21
C LYS A 14 -34.14 11.44 0.16
N ASP A 15 -33.64 12.62 -0.23
CA ASP A 15 -32.47 12.87 -1.08
C ASP A 15 -31.26 13.41 -0.29
N ALA A 16 -31.00 12.87 0.91
CA ALA A 16 -29.90 13.32 1.76
C ALA A 16 -28.53 13.23 1.06
N TYR A 17 -27.73 14.29 1.23
CA TYR A 17 -26.38 14.45 0.66
C TYR A 17 -25.49 13.20 0.88
N LEU A 18 -25.65 12.49 1.99
CA LEU A 18 -24.85 11.33 2.36
C LEU A 18 -25.22 10.02 1.65
N LYS A 19 -26.32 9.91 0.90
CA LYS A 19 -26.68 8.63 0.24
C LYS A 19 -25.93 8.34 -1.06
N SER A 20 -25.37 9.36 -1.71
CA SER A 20 -24.59 9.21 -2.94
C SER A 20 -23.10 9.10 -2.61
N ALA A 21 -22.46 7.98 -2.96
CA ALA A 21 -21.03 7.74 -2.73
C ALA A 21 -20.14 8.85 -3.33
N TRP A 22 -20.54 9.38 -4.49
CA TRP A 22 -19.82 10.48 -5.15
C TRP A 22 -19.88 11.80 -4.39
N ASN A 23 -20.92 11.98 -3.60
CA ASN A 23 -21.16 13.17 -2.82
C ASN A 23 -20.49 13.08 -1.43
N GLN A 24 -20.34 11.87 -0.89
CA GLN A 24 -19.49 11.61 0.29
C GLN A 24 -18.02 11.92 0.00
N VAL A 25 -17.50 11.50 -1.16
CA VAL A 25 -16.13 11.82 -1.60
C VAL A 25 -15.94 13.33 -1.70
N ASP A 26 -16.90 14.03 -2.29
CA ASP A 26 -16.88 15.47 -2.44
C ASP A 26 -16.89 16.20 -1.07
N GLY A 27 -17.66 15.69 -0.11
CA GLY A 27 -17.69 16.17 1.28
C GLY A 27 -16.37 15.98 2.02
N ILE A 28 -15.73 14.81 1.88
CA ILE A 28 -14.42 14.52 2.51
C ILE A 28 -13.36 15.50 2.00
N ILE A 29 -13.35 15.82 0.70
CA ILE A 29 -12.39 16.75 0.10
C ILE A 29 -12.56 18.18 0.63
N VAL A 30 -13.82 18.61 0.85
CA VAL A 30 -14.11 19.93 1.43
C VAL A 30 -13.65 19.98 2.89
N ILE A 31 -13.98 18.96 3.69
CA ILE A 31 -13.57 18.87 5.10
C ILE A 31 -12.03 18.86 5.20
N SER A 32 -11.34 18.07 4.38
CA SER A 32 -9.88 18.02 4.40
C SER A 32 -9.23 19.35 4.01
N SER A 33 -9.85 20.10 3.08
CA SER A 33 -9.34 21.40 2.69
C SER A 33 -9.52 22.45 3.80
N ILE A 34 -10.59 22.35 4.59
CA ILE A 34 -10.80 23.20 5.76
C ILE A 34 -9.82 22.84 6.88
N LEU A 35 -9.60 21.54 7.12
CA LEU A 35 -8.60 21.07 8.10
C LEU A 35 -7.18 21.49 7.73
N ASP A 36 -6.82 21.44 6.44
CA ASP A 36 -5.53 21.96 5.95
C ASP A 36 -5.36 23.46 6.29
N LEU A 37 -6.40 24.28 6.02
CA LEU A 37 -6.35 25.73 6.32
C LEU A 37 -6.27 26.02 7.82
N LEU A 38 -6.94 25.22 8.66
CA LEU A 38 -6.87 25.35 10.11
C LEU A 38 -5.51 24.90 10.66
N ALA A 39 -4.92 23.86 10.09
CA ALA A 39 -3.59 23.40 10.46
C ALA A 39 -2.50 24.43 10.13
N ASP A 40 -2.64 25.18 9.03
CA ASP A 40 -1.73 26.29 8.67
C ASP A 40 -1.94 27.53 9.56
N ALA A 41 -3.12 27.70 10.18
CA ALA A 41 -3.48 28.86 10.99
C ALA A 41 -3.11 28.74 12.48
N PHE A 42 -3.01 27.52 13.03
CA PHE A 42 -2.72 27.28 14.44
C PHE A 42 -1.50 26.35 14.61
N GLU A 43 -0.38 26.86 15.10
CA GLU A 43 0.85 26.07 15.34
C GLU A 43 0.65 24.93 16.34
N GLU A 44 -0.29 25.04 17.28
CA GLU A 44 -0.64 23.97 18.23
C GLU A 44 -1.32 22.76 17.55
N LEU A 45 -1.81 22.92 16.32
CA LEU A 45 -2.45 21.88 15.54
C LEU A 45 -1.48 21.20 14.56
N GLN A 46 -0.16 21.32 14.75
CA GLN A 46 0.84 20.66 13.88
C GLN A 46 0.72 19.14 13.80
N TRP A 47 0.04 18.48 14.75
CA TRP A 47 -0.33 17.06 14.64
C TRP A 47 -1.28 16.78 13.45
N LEU A 48 -2.04 17.79 13.02
CA LEU A 48 -2.84 17.77 11.79
C LEU A 48 -1.97 17.75 10.52
N SER A 49 -0.64 17.93 10.60
CA SER A 49 0.27 17.82 9.44
C SER A 49 0.21 16.42 8.79
N ASN A 50 -0.26 15.40 9.52
CA ASN A 50 -0.52 14.07 8.98
C ASN A 50 -1.72 14.03 8.01
N PHE A 51 -2.59 15.04 7.94
CA PHE A 51 -3.67 15.14 6.95
C PHE A 51 -3.17 15.46 5.52
N LYS A 52 -1.86 15.68 5.34
CA LYS A 52 -1.23 15.80 4.00
C LYS A 52 -1.59 14.67 3.04
N TYR A 53 -1.81 13.45 3.53
CA TYR A 53 -2.23 12.31 2.71
C TYR A 53 -3.64 12.47 2.13
N VAL A 54 -4.51 13.23 2.79
CA VAL A 54 -5.86 13.49 2.27
C VAL A 54 -5.83 14.38 1.02
N ARG A 55 -4.74 15.12 0.79
CA ARG A 55 -4.52 15.86 -0.46
C ARG A 55 -4.44 14.92 -1.68
N VAL A 56 -4.11 13.64 -1.50
CA VAL A 56 -4.12 12.60 -2.55
C VAL A 56 -5.54 12.32 -3.06
N VAL A 57 -6.59 12.73 -2.32
CA VAL A 57 -7.99 12.61 -2.74
C VAL A 57 -8.43 13.77 -3.65
N ARG A 58 -7.67 14.88 -3.75
CA ARG A 58 -8.02 16.03 -4.61
C ARG A 58 -8.14 15.70 -6.10
N PRO A 59 -7.28 14.85 -6.72
CA PRO A 59 -7.47 14.37 -8.09
C PRO A 59 -8.82 13.63 -8.29
N LEU A 60 -9.34 13.01 -7.23
CA LEU A 60 -10.65 12.33 -7.23
C LEU A 60 -11.82 13.32 -7.41
N ARG A 61 -11.63 14.62 -7.16
CA ARG A 61 -12.61 15.66 -7.50
C ARG A 61 -12.78 15.83 -9.02
N LEU A 62 -11.72 15.62 -9.80
CA LEU A 62 -11.79 15.70 -11.27
C LEU A 62 -12.62 14.53 -11.80
N VAL A 63 -12.44 13.36 -11.18
CA VAL A 63 -13.25 12.16 -11.40
C VAL A 63 -14.72 12.40 -11.04
N SER A 64 -15.00 13.04 -9.90
CA SER A 64 -16.37 13.34 -9.46
C SER A 64 -17.08 14.40 -10.31
N ARG A 65 -16.35 15.16 -11.15
CA ARG A 65 -16.92 16.16 -12.06
C ARG A 65 -17.25 15.60 -13.45
N ASN A 66 -16.54 14.59 -13.92
CA ASN A 66 -16.72 14.01 -15.24
C ASN A 66 -17.62 12.76 -15.22
N ALA A 67 -18.76 12.81 -15.91
CA ALA A 67 -19.71 11.70 -15.98
C ALA A 67 -19.11 10.41 -16.57
N GLY A 68 -18.21 10.52 -17.56
CA GLY A 68 -17.53 9.37 -18.17
C GLY A 68 -16.59 8.63 -17.21
N MET A 69 -15.84 9.37 -16.38
CA MET A 69 -14.92 8.78 -15.39
C MET A 69 -15.66 8.08 -14.25
N LYS A 70 -16.84 8.61 -13.85
CA LYS A 70 -17.70 7.94 -12.87
C LYS A 70 -18.16 6.57 -13.36
N LEU A 71 -18.60 6.48 -14.62
CA LEU A 71 -19.08 5.24 -15.20
C LEU A 71 -18.01 4.15 -15.16
N ILE A 72 -16.78 4.46 -15.59
CA ILE A 72 -15.65 3.53 -15.61
C ILE A 72 -15.38 2.97 -14.20
N ILE A 73 -15.30 3.85 -13.21
CA ILE A 73 -15.01 3.46 -11.83
C ILE A 73 -16.15 2.64 -11.23
N THR A 74 -17.41 3.05 -11.44
CA THR A 74 -18.55 2.25 -10.96
C THR A 74 -18.59 0.87 -11.60
N SER A 75 -18.23 0.75 -12.88
CA SER A 75 -18.14 -0.54 -13.58
C SER A 75 -17.00 -1.40 -13.05
N LEU A 76 -15.85 -0.80 -12.72
CA LEU A 76 -14.73 -1.49 -12.09
C LEU A 76 -15.14 -2.05 -10.71
N PHE A 77 -15.72 -1.22 -9.84
CA PHE A 77 -16.20 -1.66 -8.53
C PHE A 77 -17.32 -2.71 -8.64
N LYS A 78 -18.15 -2.65 -9.68
CA LYS A 78 -19.20 -3.65 -9.94
C LYS A 78 -18.62 -4.99 -10.41
N ALA A 79 -17.44 -4.99 -11.03
CA ALA A 79 -16.73 -6.21 -11.43
C ALA A 79 -15.92 -6.85 -10.28
N LEU A 80 -15.52 -6.07 -9.26
CA LEU A 80 -14.72 -6.57 -8.13
C LEU A 80 -15.32 -7.79 -7.41
N PRO A 81 -16.64 -7.87 -7.11
CA PRO A 81 -17.22 -9.06 -6.47
C PRO A 81 -17.11 -10.34 -7.32
N GLY A 82 -17.12 -10.21 -8.65
CA GLY A 82 -16.90 -11.35 -9.55
C GLY A 82 -15.46 -11.84 -9.49
N VAL A 83 -14.51 -10.91 -9.44
CA VAL A 83 -13.07 -11.21 -9.36
C VAL A 83 -12.68 -11.70 -7.97
N SER A 84 -13.34 -11.24 -6.90
CA SER A 84 -13.00 -11.59 -5.51
C SER A 84 -13.14 -13.09 -5.21
N ASN A 85 -14.08 -13.78 -5.87
CA ASN A 85 -14.24 -15.23 -5.67
C ASN A 85 -13.00 -16.00 -6.16
N VAL A 86 -12.50 -15.65 -7.35
CA VAL A 86 -11.29 -16.25 -7.92
C VAL A 86 -10.06 -15.87 -7.09
N LEU A 87 -9.95 -14.59 -6.70
CA LEU A 87 -8.87 -14.12 -5.83
C LEU A 87 -8.85 -14.86 -4.49
N GLY A 88 -10.01 -15.16 -3.89
CA GLY A 88 -10.08 -15.91 -2.63
C GLY A 88 -9.45 -17.31 -2.74
N VAL A 89 -9.70 -18.01 -3.85
CA VAL A 89 -9.09 -19.32 -4.12
C VAL A 89 -7.57 -19.19 -4.32
N VAL A 90 -7.14 -18.22 -5.13
CA VAL A 90 -5.71 -17.97 -5.39
C VAL A 90 -4.96 -17.63 -4.11
N LEU A 91 -5.51 -16.73 -3.28
CA LEU A 91 -4.91 -16.37 -1.99
C LEU A 91 -4.83 -17.56 -1.05
N THR A 92 -5.88 -18.39 -0.99
CA THR A 92 -5.86 -19.59 -0.14
C THR A 92 -4.75 -20.55 -0.56
N LEU A 93 -4.58 -20.79 -1.86
CA LEU A 93 -3.47 -21.60 -2.38
C LEU A 93 -2.12 -20.98 -2.05
N GLN A 94 -1.98 -19.66 -2.23
CA GLN A 94 -0.74 -18.95 -1.94
C GLN A 94 -0.36 -19.04 -0.46
N VAL A 95 -1.33 -19.00 0.47
CA VAL A 95 -1.08 -19.20 1.91
C VAL A 95 -0.57 -20.60 2.21
N VAL A 96 -1.19 -21.65 1.63
CA VAL A 96 -0.75 -23.03 1.84
C VAL A 96 0.69 -23.22 1.34
N PHE A 97 0.99 -22.76 0.12
CA PHE A 97 2.34 -22.84 -0.42
C PHE A 97 3.34 -21.97 0.35
N ALA A 98 2.94 -20.80 0.85
CA ALA A 98 3.79 -19.95 1.67
C ALA A 98 4.17 -20.63 2.99
N ILE A 99 3.23 -21.28 3.69
CA ILE A 99 3.51 -22.00 4.94
C ILE A 99 4.43 -23.20 4.68
N LEU A 100 4.15 -23.98 3.64
CA LEU A 100 5.01 -25.10 3.23
C LEU A 100 6.42 -24.61 2.86
N GLY A 101 6.51 -23.51 2.09
CA GLY A 101 7.77 -22.90 1.70
C GLY A 101 8.59 -22.42 2.88
N MET A 102 7.97 -21.78 3.89
CA MET A 102 8.65 -21.40 5.12
C MET A 102 9.20 -22.62 5.87
N GLN A 103 8.43 -23.72 5.97
CA GLN A 103 8.90 -24.92 6.67
C GLN A 103 10.08 -25.61 5.97
N LEU A 104 10.11 -25.57 4.63
CA LEU A 104 11.13 -26.26 3.84
C LEU A 104 12.37 -25.41 3.57
N PHE A 105 12.21 -24.09 3.41
CA PHE A 105 13.25 -23.20 2.88
C PHE A 105 13.64 -22.05 3.79
N SER A 106 13.09 -21.96 5.01
CA SER A 106 13.51 -20.93 5.98
C SER A 106 15.01 -21.05 6.30
N GLY A 107 15.75 -19.97 6.07
CA GLY A 107 17.18 -19.86 6.33
C GLY A 107 18.09 -20.61 5.34
N VAL A 108 17.54 -21.28 4.33
CA VAL A 108 18.32 -22.11 3.38
C VAL A 108 18.74 -21.33 2.13
N MET A 109 17.98 -20.30 1.75
CA MET A 109 18.17 -19.58 0.48
C MET A 109 19.27 -18.51 0.50
N ALA A 110 19.88 -18.24 1.65
CA ALA A 110 20.95 -17.26 1.74
C ALA A 110 22.24 -17.80 1.11
N SER A 111 22.91 -16.97 0.30
CA SER A 111 24.20 -17.30 -0.32
C SER A 111 25.19 -16.17 -0.17
N CYS A 112 26.48 -16.47 -0.38
CA CYS A 112 27.52 -15.46 -0.46
C CYS A 112 27.48 -14.76 -1.83
N ASP A 113 27.91 -13.49 -1.90
CA ASP A 113 28.11 -12.78 -3.16
C ASP A 113 29.17 -13.45 -4.06
N ASP A 114 30.11 -14.19 -3.47
CA ASP A 114 31.16 -14.92 -4.18
C ASP A 114 30.74 -16.40 -4.38
N PRO A 115 30.65 -16.89 -5.63
CA PRO A 115 30.21 -18.25 -5.94
C PRO A 115 31.19 -19.34 -5.46
N SER A 116 32.41 -18.98 -5.09
CA SER A 116 33.40 -19.93 -4.56
C SER A 116 33.22 -20.24 -3.07
N ALA A 117 32.41 -19.48 -2.35
CA ALA A 117 32.12 -19.71 -0.93
C ALA A 117 30.79 -20.46 -0.78
N MET A 118 30.86 -21.74 -0.40
CA MET A 118 29.65 -22.58 -0.24
C MET A 118 29.07 -22.50 1.17
N THR A 119 29.89 -22.14 2.16
CA THR A 119 29.46 -22.03 3.55
C THR A 119 29.53 -20.60 4.07
N LYS A 120 28.67 -20.30 5.06
CA LYS A 120 28.65 -18.99 5.73
C LYS A 120 29.99 -18.64 6.38
N ALA A 121 30.70 -19.64 6.92
CA ALA A 121 32.02 -19.47 7.53
C ALA A 121 33.08 -19.10 6.48
N GLU A 122 33.08 -19.76 5.32
CA GLU A 122 33.98 -19.41 4.21
C GLU A 122 33.72 -18.02 3.67
N CYS A 123 32.45 -17.63 3.54
CA CYS A 123 32.07 -16.29 3.10
C CYS A 123 32.63 -15.21 4.06
N PHE A 124 32.55 -15.44 5.37
CA PHE A 124 33.08 -14.51 6.38
C PHE A 124 34.62 -14.45 6.39
N TYR A 125 35.29 -15.59 6.28
CA TYR A 125 36.75 -15.63 6.21
C TYR A 125 37.27 -14.90 4.95
N ARG A 126 36.65 -15.17 3.80
CA ARG A 126 37.02 -14.54 2.53
C ARG A 126 36.68 -13.06 2.50
N SER A 127 35.57 -12.64 3.12
CA SER A 127 35.19 -11.21 3.20
C SER A 127 36.25 -10.40 3.92
N GLN A 128 36.85 -10.94 4.98
CA GLN A 128 37.92 -10.28 5.74
C GLN A 128 39.22 -10.15 4.92
N ILE A 129 39.58 -11.17 4.13
CA ILE A 129 40.76 -11.11 3.24
C ILE A 129 40.55 -10.08 2.13
N LEU A 130 39.37 -10.08 1.52
CA LEU A 130 39.02 -9.15 0.45
C LEU A 130 39.03 -7.71 0.98
N TYR A 131 38.52 -7.49 2.19
CA TYR A 131 38.50 -6.17 2.83
C TYR A 131 39.92 -5.62 3.06
N ASN A 132 40.85 -6.45 3.53
CA ASN A 132 42.24 -6.02 3.76
C ASN A 132 43.02 -5.71 2.48
N SER A 133 42.60 -6.25 1.33
CA SER A 133 43.32 -6.09 0.05
C SER A 133 42.68 -5.05 -0.88
N THR A 134 41.36 -4.98 -0.94
CA THR A 134 40.62 -4.11 -1.87
C THR A 134 39.64 -3.16 -1.18
N GLY A 135 39.42 -3.30 0.13
CA GLY A 135 38.41 -2.54 0.88
C GLY A 135 36.95 -2.99 0.63
N GLN A 136 36.73 -4.07 -0.12
CA GLN A 136 35.40 -4.61 -0.40
C GLN A 136 34.99 -5.69 0.60
N SER A 137 33.70 -5.80 0.91
CA SER A 137 33.15 -6.83 1.81
C SER A 137 32.11 -7.68 1.09
N LEU A 138 32.17 -8.99 1.31
CA LEU A 138 31.18 -9.95 0.82
C LEU A 138 30.04 -10.05 1.83
N ARG A 139 28.81 -10.16 1.34
CA ARG A 139 27.62 -10.34 2.18
C ARG A 139 27.06 -11.75 1.99
N TRP A 140 26.58 -12.29 3.11
CA TRP A 140 25.74 -13.48 3.12
C TRP A 140 24.29 -13.01 3.25
N SER A 141 23.56 -13.02 2.15
CA SER A 141 22.20 -12.46 2.09
C SER A 141 21.27 -13.29 1.22
N ASN A 142 19.98 -13.15 1.46
CA ASN A 142 18.94 -13.73 0.63
C ASN A 142 18.93 -13.09 -0.77
N PRO A 143 18.46 -13.82 -1.78
CA PRO A 143 18.33 -13.29 -3.13
C PRO A 143 17.27 -12.17 -3.18
N ALA A 144 17.50 -11.18 -4.05
CA ALA A 144 16.62 -10.01 -4.17
C ALA A 144 15.21 -10.33 -4.69
N ILE A 145 15.01 -11.51 -5.28
CA ILE A 145 13.72 -11.96 -5.81
C ILE A 145 12.74 -12.39 -4.71
N GLY A 146 13.21 -12.65 -3.49
CA GLY A 146 12.38 -13.05 -2.35
C GLY A 146 12.96 -14.21 -1.55
N SER A 147 12.51 -14.37 -0.30
CA SER A 147 12.91 -15.45 0.58
C SER A 147 11.70 -16.06 1.32
N PHE A 148 11.88 -17.25 1.89
CA PHE A 148 10.85 -17.92 2.69
C PHE A 148 11.11 -17.80 4.19
N ASP A 149 11.80 -16.72 4.61
CA ASP A 149 12.12 -16.53 6.03
C ASP A 149 10.93 -15.97 6.81
N ASN A 150 10.02 -15.27 6.14
CA ASN A 150 8.84 -14.67 6.75
C ASN A 150 7.61 -14.88 5.87
N PHE A 151 6.44 -14.94 6.49
CA PHE A 151 5.17 -15.14 5.79
C PHE A 151 4.89 -14.07 4.73
N GLY A 152 5.21 -12.81 5.03
CA GLY A 152 5.02 -11.71 4.09
C GLY A 152 5.91 -11.79 2.85
N GLU A 153 7.12 -12.35 2.97
CA GLU A 153 7.99 -12.57 1.81
C GLU A 153 7.58 -13.83 1.04
N ALA A 154 7.16 -14.88 1.75
CA ALA A 154 6.68 -16.13 1.16
C ALA A 154 5.36 -15.99 0.37
N MET A 155 4.56 -14.96 0.67
CA MET A 155 3.32 -14.65 -0.05
C MET A 155 3.51 -13.72 -1.27
N ARG A 156 4.72 -13.22 -1.50
CA ARG A 156 5.02 -12.32 -2.63
C ARG A 156 5.11 -13.09 -3.95
#